data_AF-A0A8I2Z1G1-F1
#
_entry.id   AF-A0A8I2Z1G1-F1
#
_cell.length_a   1.000
_cell.length_b   1.000
_cell.length_c   1.000
_cell.angle_alpha   90.00
_cell.angle_beta   90.00
_cell.angle_gamma   90.00
#
_symmetry.space_group_name_H-M   'P 1'
#
loop_
_entity.id
_entity.type
_entity.pdbx_description
1 polymer ?
#
loop_
_entity_poly.entity_id
_entity_poly.type
_entity_poly.pdbx_seq_one_letter_code
_entity_poly.pdbx_strand_id
1 'polypeptide(L)'
;MDLFMYEYRESSNKTQFLDGRRERHRLISSHARKCESWQQRKGRVNRFDLEVLRKERQTRLLLPLKQPWLWLIARVAFSTASGNVGMNLSLCTSENSSSENATNLFPKNTNPSQTVILEWDRMWPEWAEMMIRLRSQRLEAVVYTPRRRQLVSEYLSYVMHPSPDSPTFDLLPHVVDLARFPSFKDIIETPDEIQSNDSLFASAFAQLPMLIDEWKQRLNSTIAGLVKIPSCLALNDAPADQDTTDLDKLLSGLRSVLRGWHRRFSSSRSILGFHA
;
A
#
# COMPACT_ATOMS: atom_id res chain seq x y z
N MET A 1 8.71 -11.34 -39.75
CA MET A 1 9.30 -10.33 -40.67
C MET A 1 9.04 -8.97 -40.04
N ASP A 2 10.07 -8.18 -39.76
CA ASP A 2 9.94 -6.95 -38.98
C ASP A 2 9.07 -5.90 -39.69
N LEU A 3 8.14 -5.30 -38.95
CA LEU A 3 7.26 -4.23 -39.42
C LEU A 3 8.03 -3.08 -40.10
N PHE A 4 9.25 -2.84 -39.64
CA PHE A 4 10.17 -1.88 -40.25
C PHE A 4 10.51 -2.22 -41.71
N MET A 5 10.83 -3.48 -42.01
CA MET A 5 11.25 -3.90 -43.35
C MET A 5 10.07 -3.85 -44.34
N TYR A 6 8.86 -4.11 -43.86
CA TYR A 6 7.64 -3.96 -44.63
C TYR A 6 7.37 -2.49 -44.99
N GLU A 7 7.29 -1.61 -43.99
CA GLU A 7 7.10 -0.16 -44.19
C GLU A 7 8.22 0.44 -45.06
N TYR A 8 9.47 0.01 -44.83
CA TYR A 8 10.61 0.46 -45.62
C TYR A 8 10.47 0.04 -47.08
N ARG A 9 10.01 -1.19 -47.38
CA ARG A 9 9.81 -1.68 -48.75
C ARG A 9 8.66 -0.96 -49.45
N GLU A 10 7.57 -0.66 -48.75
CA GLU A 10 6.41 0.04 -49.32
C GLU A 10 6.60 1.55 -49.52
N SER A 11 7.51 2.20 -48.78
CA SER A 11 7.74 3.64 -48.95
C SER A 11 8.23 3.99 -50.36
N SER A 12 7.56 4.91 -51.05
CA SER A 12 7.98 5.42 -52.37
C SER A 12 9.26 6.25 -52.29
N ASN A 13 9.53 6.89 -51.14
CA ASN A 13 10.72 7.71 -50.91
C ASN A 13 11.50 7.19 -49.69
N LYS A 14 12.57 6.42 -49.96
CA LYS A 14 13.35 5.74 -48.91
C LYS A 14 14.09 6.72 -47.99
N THR A 15 14.65 7.80 -48.55
CA THR A 15 15.43 8.77 -47.77
C THR A 15 14.55 9.53 -46.79
N GLN A 16 13.40 10.03 -47.26
CA GLN A 16 12.42 10.71 -46.41
C GLN A 16 11.90 9.80 -45.28
N PHE A 17 11.65 8.51 -45.58
CA PHE A 17 11.25 7.54 -44.55
C PHE A 17 12.33 7.34 -43.48
N LEU A 18 13.59 7.17 -43.89
CA LEU A 18 14.71 7.00 -42.97
C LEU A 18 14.93 8.25 -42.12
N ASP A 19 14.82 9.44 -42.69
CA ASP A 19 14.96 10.71 -41.97
C ASP A 19 13.83 10.89 -40.95
N GLY A 20 12.58 10.62 -41.35
CA GLY A 20 11.44 10.64 -40.43
C GLY A 20 11.56 9.60 -39.30
N ARG A 21 12.17 8.44 -39.57
CA ARG A 21 12.48 7.43 -38.53
C ARG A 21 13.58 7.92 -37.58
N ARG A 22 14.67 8.49 -38.10
CA ARG A 22 15.75 9.07 -37.28
C ARG A 22 15.21 10.18 -36.39
N GLU A 23 14.35 11.05 -36.92
CA GLU A 23 13.78 12.15 -36.14
C GLU A 23 12.85 11.65 -35.04
N ARG A 24 11.96 10.68 -35.33
CA ARG A 24 11.16 10.02 -34.29
C ARG A 24 12.04 9.41 -33.19
N HIS A 25 13.12 8.73 -33.57
CA HIS A 25 14.06 8.16 -32.60
C HIS A 25 14.74 9.23 -31.74
N ARG A 26 15.16 10.37 -32.34
CA ARG A 26 15.72 11.51 -31.61
C ARG A 26 14.72 12.09 -30.62
N LEU A 27 13.45 12.26 -31.02
CA LEU A 27 12.40 12.76 -30.13
C LEU A 27 12.15 11.81 -28.96
N ILE A 28 12.07 10.50 -29.21
CA ILE A 28 11.92 9.48 -28.16
C ILE A 28 13.11 9.52 -27.20
N SER A 29 14.33 9.54 -27.72
CA SER A 29 15.56 9.59 -26.92
C SER A 29 15.65 10.89 -26.10
N SER A 30 15.28 12.03 -26.68
CA SER A 30 15.22 13.32 -26.00
C SER A 30 14.19 13.32 -24.87
N HIS A 31 13.00 12.76 -25.10
CA HIS A 31 11.97 12.61 -24.07
C HIS A 31 12.42 11.67 -22.95
N ALA A 32 13.04 10.53 -23.29
CA ALA A 32 13.57 9.58 -22.30
C ALA A 32 14.58 10.26 -21.34
N ARG A 33 15.50 11.08 -21.87
CA ARG A 33 16.45 11.86 -21.04
C ARG A 33 15.75 12.86 -20.12
N LYS A 34 14.66 13.50 -20.58
CA LYS A 34 13.86 14.40 -19.74
C LYS A 34 13.17 13.64 -18.61
N CYS A 35 12.60 12.47 -18.89
CA CYS A 35 11.99 11.60 -17.88
C CYS A 35 13.02 11.13 -16.85
N GLU A 36 14.20 10.71 -17.29
CA GLU A 36 15.29 10.30 -16.39
C GLU A 36 15.73 11.46 -15.50
N SER A 37 15.93 12.65 -16.08
CA SER A 37 16.29 13.86 -15.32
C SER A 37 15.24 14.24 -14.28
N TRP A 38 13.95 14.12 -14.63
CA TRP A 38 12.84 14.34 -13.71
C TRP A 38 12.83 13.30 -12.58
N GLN A 39 13.02 12.02 -12.90
CA GLN A 39 13.08 10.94 -11.91
C GLN A 39 14.23 11.13 -10.94
N GLN A 40 15.42 11.49 -11.43
CA GLN A 40 16.58 11.81 -10.59
C GLN A 40 16.30 13.00 -9.67
N ARG A 41 15.66 14.07 -10.19
CA ARG A 41 15.28 15.24 -9.39
C ARG A 41 14.29 14.86 -8.29
N LYS A 42 13.24 14.11 -8.63
CA LYS A 42 12.24 13.62 -7.67
C LYS A 42 12.88 12.71 -6.61
N GLY A 43 13.80 11.84 -7.00
CA GLY A 43 14.56 11.00 -6.08
C GLY A 43 15.48 11.79 -5.13
N ARG A 44 15.99 12.97 -5.53
CA ARG A 44 16.72 13.86 -4.62
C ARG A 44 15.79 14.56 -3.63
N VAL A 45 14.66 15.10 -4.09
CA VAL A 45 13.66 15.74 -3.22
C VAL A 45 13.14 14.75 -2.19
N ASN A 46 12.75 13.55 -2.61
CA ASN A 46 12.27 12.52 -1.69
C ASN A 46 13.33 12.11 -0.65
N ARG A 47 14.61 12.06 -1.02
CA ARG A 47 15.70 11.78 -0.06
C ARG A 47 15.81 12.88 0.99
N PHE A 48 15.74 14.14 0.57
CA PHE A 48 15.75 15.29 1.47
C PHE A 48 14.55 15.25 2.42
N ASP A 49 13.34 15.04 1.90
CA ASP A 49 12.12 14.94 2.71
C ASP A 49 12.20 13.80 3.74
N LEU A 50 12.74 12.65 3.33
CA LEU A 50 12.95 11.50 4.23
C LEU A 50 13.99 11.81 5.32
N GLU A 51 15.05 12.55 5.02
CA GLU A 51 16.02 13.00 6.02
C GLU A 51 15.41 13.99 7.02
N VAL A 52 14.59 14.92 6.54
CA VAL A 52 13.84 15.86 7.39
C VAL A 52 12.91 15.09 8.32
N LEU A 53 12.10 14.16 7.78
CA LEU A 53 11.19 13.33 8.57
C LEU A 53 11.95 12.42 9.57
N ARG A 54 13.13 11.91 9.19
CA ARG A 54 13.98 11.12 10.09
C ARG A 54 14.49 11.98 11.26
N LYS A 55 14.98 13.20 10.98
CA LYS A 55 15.41 14.14 12.02
C LYS A 55 14.26 14.59 12.91
N GLU A 56 13.10 14.88 12.34
CA GLU A 56 11.91 15.26 13.09
C GLU A 56 11.46 14.12 14.02
N ARG A 57 11.39 12.88 13.51
CA ARG A 57 11.09 11.70 14.32
C ARG A 57 12.11 11.51 15.45
N GLN A 58 13.41 11.63 15.15
CA GLN A 58 14.46 11.50 16.16
C GLN A 58 14.31 12.59 17.23
N THR A 59 14.03 13.83 16.85
CA THR A 59 13.78 14.93 17.79
C THR A 59 12.55 14.66 18.65
N ARG A 60 11.44 14.20 18.07
CA ARG A 60 10.22 13.85 18.83
C ARG A 60 10.43 12.69 19.80
N LEU A 61 11.25 11.70 19.45
CA LEU A 61 11.58 10.58 20.35
C LEU A 61 12.57 10.98 21.45
N LEU A 62 13.51 11.88 21.16
CA LEU A 62 14.52 12.32 22.13
C LEU A 62 14.03 13.46 23.04
N LEU A 63 13.03 14.24 22.63
CA LEU A 63 12.49 15.34 23.44
C LEU A 63 12.00 14.87 24.82
N PRO A 64 11.21 13.79 24.92
CA PRO A 64 10.77 13.25 26.22
C PRO A 64 11.95 12.74 27.04
N LEU A 65 12.95 12.11 26.41
CA LEU A 65 14.11 11.55 27.12
C LEU A 65 15.04 12.64 27.69
N LYS A 66 15.00 13.86 27.17
CA LYS A 66 15.77 15.01 27.66
C LYS A 66 15.08 15.78 28.78
N GLN A 67 13.82 15.47 29.11
CA GLN A 67 13.13 16.09 30.24
C GLN A 67 13.73 15.55 31.56
N PRO A 68 14.40 16.37 32.39
CA PRO A 68 15.07 15.91 33.61
C PRO A 68 14.12 15.23 34.60
N TRP A 69 12.84 15.62 34.58
CA TRP A 69 11.82 15.06 35.45
C TRP A 69 11.40 13.64 35.04
N LEU A 70 11.46 13.26 33.75
CA LEU A 70 11.23 11.87 33.32
C LEU A 70 12.36 10.94 33.80
N TRP A 71 13.60 11.46 33.89
CA TRP A 71 14.72 10.77 34.54
C TRP A 71 14.50 10.61 36.05
N LEU A 72 13.96 11.64 36.72
CA LEU A 72 13.60 11.56 38.14
C LEU A 72 12.48 10.54 38.39
N ILE A 73 11.43 10.52 37.56
CA ILE A 73 10.34 9.53 37.66
C ILE A 73 10.87 8.12 37.41
N ALA A 74 11.66 7.90 36.35
CA ALA A 74 12.25 6.59 36.08
C ALA A 74 13.17 6.13 37.22
N ARG A 75 13.95 7.04 37.82
CA ARG A 75 14.82 6.74 38.96
C ARG A 75 14.03 6.42 40.23
N VAL A 76 12.96 7.16 40.53
CA VAL A 76 12.08 6.89 41.67
C VAL A 76 11.32 5.57 41.50
N ALA A 77 10.83 5.28 40.29
CA ALA A 77 10.19 4.00 39.96
C ALA A 77 11.17 2.82 40.06
N PHE A 78 12.43 3.00 39.62
CA PHE A 78 13.45 1.97 39.71
C PHE A 78 13.90 1.71 41.16
N SER A 79 14.02 2.76 41.99
CA SER A 79 14.34 2.62 43.41
C SER A 79 13.24 1.95 44.22
N THR A 80 11.97 2.14 43.85
CA THR A 80 10.83 1.48 44.53
C THR A 80 10.67 0.01 44.11
N ALA A 81 11.00 -0.35 42.86
CA ALA A 81 10.98 -1.73 42.39
C ALA A 81 12.17 -2.57 42.89
N SER A 82 13.30 -1.95 43.18
CA SER A 82 14.54 -2.63 43.62
C SER A 82 14.49 -3.19 45.05
N GLY A 83 13.45 -2.91 45.84
CA GLY A 83 13.32 -3.48 47.19
C GLY A 83 14.49 -3.21 48.13
N ASN A 84 15.35 -2.23 47.82
CA ASN A 84 16.50 -1.90 48.66
C ASN A 84 16.07 -0.85 49.70
N VAL A 85 15.32 -1.33 50.69
CA VAL A 85 14.96 -0.60 51.91
C VAL A 85 16.24 -0.46 52.74
N GLY A 86 16.99 0.62 52.54
CA GLY A 86 18.27 0.76 53.22
C GLY A 86 19.00 2.09 53.03
N MET A 87 18.31 3.22 52.89
CA MET A 87 18.95 4.52 53.14
C MET A 87 18.02 5.44 53.92
N ASN A 88 18.29 5.51 55.23
CA ASN A 88 17.82 6.56 56.11
C ASN A 88 18.41 7.89 55.64
N LEU A 89 17.65 8.68 54.87
CA LEU A 89 17.89 10.11 54.79
C LEU A 89 17.44 10.72 56.12
N SER A 90 18.42 10.93 57.00
CA SER A 90 18.30 11.80 58.18
C SER A 90 17.98 13.21 57.70
N LEU A 91 16.74 13.64 57.91
CA LEU A 91 16.27 14.99 57.67
C LEU A 91 16.59 15.82 58.93
N CYS A 92 17.43 16.85 58.79
CA CYS A 92 17.64 17.82 59.86
C CYS A 92 16.33 18.58 60.13
N THR A 93 15.71 18.32 61.27
CA THR A 93 14.67 19.17 61.86
C THR A 93 15.33 20.35 62.56
N SER A 94 15.25 21.54 61.97
CA SER A 94 15.42 22.79 62.69
C SER A 94 14.04 23.26 63.13
N GLU A 95 13.74 23.03 64.40
CA GLU A 95 12.62 23.66 65.08
C GLU A 95 12.87 25.18 65.15
N ASN A 96 11.88 25.97 64.75
CA ASN A 96 11.68 27.29 65.33
C ASN A 96 10.20 27.66 65.24
N SER A 97 9.63 27.82 66.42
CA SER A 97 8.26 28.22 66.72
C SER A 97 8.10 29.73 66.54
N SER A 98 7.12 30.17 65.75
CA SER A 98 6.23 31.28 66.14
C SER A 98 5.18 31.63 65.07
N SER A 99 3.94 31.61 65.54
CA SER A 99 2.93 32.65 65.32
C SER A 99 2.22 32.76 63.96
N GLU A 100 1.02 32.17 63.97
CA GLU A 100 -0.27 32.77 63.61
C GLU A 100 -0.68 33.04 62.15
N ASN A 101 -1.82 32.41 61.83
CA ASN A 101 -2.93 32.92 61.03
C ASN A 101 -2.68 33.23 59.54
N ALA A 102 -2.58 32.17 58.74
CA ALA A 102 -2.99 32.20 57.35
C ALA A 102 -3.95 31.04 57.07
N THR A 103 -5.18 31.40 56.75
CA THR A 103 -6.29 30.57 56.28
C THR A 103 -5.83 29.37 55.45
N ASN A 104 -6.21 28.19 55.95
CA ASN A 104 -6.08 26.88 55.32
C ASN A 104 -6.53 26.89 53.85
N LEU A 105 -5.58 27.09 52.93
CA LEU A 105 -5.75 26.92 51.48
C LEU A 105 -4.76 25.90 50.90
N PHE A 106 -4.15 25.07 51.75
CA PHE A 106 -3.35 23.95 51.28
C PHE A 106 -4.27 22.75 51.01
N PRO A 107 -4.41 22.31 49.74
CA PRO A 107 -5.24 21.16 49.42
C PRO A 107 -4.66 19.93 50.12
N LYS A 108 -5.53 19.23 50.85
CA LYS A 108 -5.24 17.98 51.55
C LYS A 108 -4.59 16.98 50.60
N ASN A 109 -3.33 16.65 50.91
CA ASN A 109 -2.66 15.37 50.72
C ASN A 109 -3.30 14.45 49.65
N THR A 110 -3.11 14.78 48.38
CA THR A 110 -3.36 13.85 47.28
C THR A 110 -2.23 12.83 47.28
N ASN A 111 -2.60 11.58 47.57
CA ASN A 111 -1.69 10.45 47.61
C ASN A 111 -0.97 10.36 46.24
N PRO A 112 0.37 10.49 46.17
CA PRO A 112 1.11 10.62 44.91
C PRO A 112 0.85 9.46 43.93
N SER A 113 0.43 8.30 44.44
CA SER A 113 0.01 7.15 43.65
C SER A 113 -1.24 7.40 42.80
N GLN A 114 -2.19 8.23 43.24
CA GLN A 114 -3.41 8.53 42.47
C GLN A 114 -3.11 9.43 41.27
N THR A 115 -2.20 10.39 41.43
CA THR A 115 -1.81 11.30 40.33
C THR A 115 -1.07 10.55 39.22
N VAL A 116 -0.22 9.58 39.56
CA VAL A 116 0.50 8.75 38.57
C VAL A 116 -0.46 7.88 37.76
N ILE A 117 -1.49 7.29 38.40
CA ILE A 117 -2.48 6.47 37.72
C ILE A 117 -3.29 7.31 36.72
N LEU A 118 -3.78 8.48 37.15
CA LEU A 118 -4.57 9.36 36.28
C LEU A 118 -3.78 9.88 35.07
N GLU A 119 -2.50 10.21 35.25
CA GLU A 119 -1.64 10.61 34.13
C GLU A 119 -1.31 9.43 33.20
N TRP A 120 -1.14 8.22 33.75
CA TRP A 120 -0.94 7.02 32.94
C TRP A 120 -2.17 6.70 32.09
N ASP A 121 -3.37 6.74 32.69
CA ASP A 121 -4.64 6.52 31.98
C ASP A 121 -4.87 7.56 30.88
N ARG A 122 -4.39 8.79 31.09
CA ARG A 122 -4.42 9.85 30.08
C ARG A 122 -3.44 9.61 28.93
N MET A 123 -2.23 9.14 29.21
CA MET A 123 -1.18 8.92 28.21
C MET A 123 -1.35 7.59 27.44
N TRP A 124 -1.93 6.59 28.08
CA TRP A 124 -1.99 5.21 27.58
C TRP A 124 -2.66 5.06 26.21
N PRO A 125 -3.79 5.71 25.88
CA PRO A 125 -4.46 5.55 24.59
C PRO A 125 -3.58 5.95 23.40
N GLU A 126 -2.89 7.10 23.49
CA GLU A 126 -1.99 7.58 22.44
C GLU A 126 -0.79 6.64 22.24
N TRP A 127 -0.24 6.12 23.34
CA TRP A 127 0.84 5.15 23.30
C TRP A 127 0.40 3.81 22.71
N ALA A 128 -0.78 3.32 23.09
CA ALA A 128 -1.36 2.09 22.56
C ALA A 128 -1.57 2.20 21.04
N GLU A 129 -2.14 3.31 20.55
CA GLU A 129 -2.31 3.56 19.11
C GLU A 129 -0.95 3.61 18.38
N MET A 130 0.03 4.30 18.97
CA MET A 130 1.39 4.36 18.42
C MET A 130 2.03 2.96 18.33
N MET A 131 1.89 2.13 19.36
CA MET A 131 2.44 0.78 19.40
C MET A 131 1.75 -0.14 18.39
N ILE A 132 0.42 -0.05 18.25
CA ILE A 132 -0.33 -0.77 17.20
C ILE A 132 0.19 -0.37 15.82
N ARG A 133 0.33 0.94 15.56
CA ARG A 133 0.85 1.44 14.27
C ARG A 133 2.25 0.92 13.96
N LEU A 134 3.16 0.96 14.94
CA LEU A 134 4.53 0.44 14.76
C LEU A 134 4.54 -1.07 14.52
N ARG A 135 3.69 -1.82 15.23
CA ARG A 135 3.51 -3.26 15.02
C ARG A 135 3.00 -3.55 13.60
N SER A 136 1.98 -2.84 13.13
CA SER A 136 1.46 -2.99 11.76
C SER A 136 2.52 -2.68 10.71
N GLN A 137 3.32 -1.61 10.89
CA GLN A 137 4.42 -1.28 9.97
C GLN A 137 5.49 -2.37 9.92
N ARG A 138 5.83 -2.95 11.08
CA ARG A 138 6.79 -4.05 11.16
C ARG A 138 6.25 -5.30 10.47
N LEU A 139 5.00 -5.68 10.73
CA LEU A 139 4.36 -6.85 10.09
C LEU A 139 4.25 -6.67 8.57
N GLU A 140 3.86 -5.48 8.11
CA GLU A 140 3.78 -5.17 6.68
C GLU A 140 5.14 -5.34 5.98
N ALA A 141 6.23 -4.86 6.61
CA ALA A 141 7.56 -4.93 6.04
C ALA A 141 8.20 -6.32 6.13
N VAL A 142 8.08 -6.98 7.28
CA VAL A 142 8.79 -8.24 7.59
C VAL A 142 8.01 -9.47 7.12
N VAL A 143 6.68 -9.45 7.22
CA VAL A 143 5.84 -10.64 6.99
C VAL A 143 5.05 -10.50 5.69
N TYR A 144 4.25 -9.44 5.56
CA TYR A 144 3.26 -9.35 4.48
C TYR A 144 3.92 -9.07 3.13
N THR A 145 4.92 -8.19 3.08
CA THR A 145 5.61 -7.85 1.83
C THR A 145 6.33 -9.05 1.20
N PRO A 146 7.15 -9.84 1.93
CA PRO A 146 7.75 -11.05 1.38
C PRO A 146 6.72 -12.06 0.88
N ARG A 147 5.65 -12.31 1.65
CA ARG A 147 4.59 -13.25 1.25
C ARG A 147 3.82 -12.79 0.02
N ARG A 148 3.58 -11.48 -0.13
CA ARG A 148 2.98 -10.95 -1.38
C ARG A 148 3.91 -11.12 -2.58
N ARG A 149 5.24 -11.06 -2.40
CA ARG A 149 6.19 -11.37 -3.48
C ARG A 149 6.15 -12.85 -3.86
N GLN A 150 6.04 -13.74 -2.87
CA GLN A 150 5.86 -15.16 -3.10
C GLN A 150 4.54 -15.46 -3.82
N LEU A 151 3.44 -14.79 -3.44
CA LEU A 151 2.18 -14.88 -4.18
C LEU A 151 2.35 -14.48 -5.65
N VAL A 152 3.13 -13.43 -5.94
CA VAL A 152 3.40 -13.00 -7.32
C VAL A 152 4.15 -14.09 -8.09
N SER A 153 5.17 -14.73 -7.52
CA SER A 153 5.90 -15.80 -8.19
C SER A 153 5.03 -17.03 -8.46
N GLU A 154 4.26 -17.47 -7.45
CA GLU A 154 3.32 -18.61 -7.59
C GLU A 154 2.21 -18.31 -8.61
N TYR A 155 1.67 -17.09 -8.59
CA TYR A 155 0.65 -16.67 -9.55
C TYR A 155 1.18 -16.68 -10.99
N LEU A 156 2.41 -16.21 -11.21
CA LEU A 156 3.04 -16.29 -12.53
C LEU A 156 3.27 -17.73 -12.95
N SER A 157 3.69 -18.61 -12.03
CA SER A 157 3.86 -20.04 -12.30
C SER A 157 2.54 -20.68 -12.74
N TYR A 158 1.45 -20.41 -12.01
CA TYR A 158 0.10 -20.88 -12.32
C TYR A 158 -0.40 -20.40 -13.70
N VAL A 159 -0.15 -19.13 -14.04
CA VAL A 159 -0.55 -18.56 -15.33
C VAL A 159 0.25 -19.18 -16.49
N MET A 160 1.54 -19.46 -16.28
CA MET A 160 2.41 -20.05 -17.29
C MET A 160 2.15 -21.54 -17.50
N HIS A 161 1.76 -22.25 -16.44
CA HIS A 161 1.52 -23.69 -16.43
C HIS A 161 0.15 -23.99 -15.82
N PRO A 162 -0.95 -23.62 -16.49
CA PRO A 162 -2.28 -23.92 -15.98
C PRO A 162 -2.47 -25.44 -15.86
N SER A 163 -3.13 -25.89 -14.80
CA SER A 163 -3.50 -27.29 -14.65
C SER A 163 -4.30 -27.74 -15.88
N PRO A 164 -4.08 -28.95 -16.43
CA PRO A 164 -4.82 -29.44 -17.60
C PRO A 164 -6.34 -29.48 -17.37
N ASP A 165 -6.77 -29.65 -16.12
CA ASP A 165 -8.19 -29.66 -15.73
C ASP A 165 -8.73 -28.26 -15.40
N SER A 166 -7.88 -27.22 -15.47
CA SER A 166 -8.30 -25.86 -15.17
C SER A 166 -9.18 -25.31 -16.30
N PRO A 167 -10.33 -24.69 -15.97
CA PRO A 167 -11.11 -23.97 -16.97
C PRO A 167 -10.22 -22.94 -17.67
N THR A 168 -10.34 -22.83 -18.99
CA THR A 168 -9.67 -21.78 -19.74
C THR A 168 -10.34 -20.45 -19.38
N PHE A 169 -9.69 -19.66 -18.52
CA PHE A 169 -10.21 -18.36 -18.13
C PHE A 169 -9.73 -17.28 -19.10
N ASP A 170 -10.66 -16.66 -19.82
CA ASP A 170 -10.36 -15.52 -20.71
C ASP A 170 -9.79 -14.31 -19.96
N LEU A 171 -10.16 -14.17 -18.68
CA LEU A 171 -9.75 -13.08 -17.82
C LEU A 171 -9.45 -13.61 -16.42
N LEU A 172 -8.22 -13.37 -15.98
CA LEU A 172 -7.75 -13.63 -14.61
C LEU A 172 -7.66 -12.32 -13.83
N PRO A 173 -7.92 -12.33 -12.50
CA PRO A 173 -7.78 -11.16 -11.66
C PRO A 173 -6.33 -10.68 -11.61
N HIS A 174 -6.11 -9.39 -11.35
CA HIS A 174 -4.77 -8.90 -11.06
C HIS A 174 -4.28 -9.47 -9.72
N VAL A 175 -2.98 -9.70 -9.55
CA VAL A 175 -2.41 -10.26 -8.31
C VAL A 175 -2.75 -9.46 -7.06
N VAL A 176 -2.99 -8.16 -7.21
CA VAL A 176 -3.44 -7.28 -6.11
C VAL A 176 -4.86 -7.61 -5.66
N ASP A 177 -5.74 -7.98 -6.59
CA ASP A 177 -7.10 -8.41 -6.25
C ASP A 177 -7.10 -9.81 -5.69
N LEU A 178 -6.24 -10.69 -6.23
CA LEU A 178 -6.01 -12.04 -5.69
C LEU A 178 -5.56 -12.00 -4.22
N ALA A 179 -4.64 -11.09 -3.88
CA ALA A 179 -4.19 -10.89 -2.50
C ALA A 179 -5.30 -10.43 -1.52
N ARG A 180 -6.44 -9.96 -2.03
CA ARG A 180 -7.62 -9.58 -1.24
C ARG A 180 -8.63 -10.70 -1.07
N PHE A 181 -8.48 -11.81 -1.79
CA PHE A 181 -9.36 -12.97 -1.61
C PHE A 181 -9.10 -13.58 -0.23
N PRO A 182 -10.15 -14.02 0.50
CA PRO A 182 -10.00 -14.48 1.88
C PRO A 182 -8.92 -15.54 2.07
N SER A 183 -8.92 -16.58 1.23
CA SER A 183 -7.93 -17.68 1.31
C SER A 183 -6.48 -17.20 1.18
N PHE A 184 -6.20 -16.25 0.28
CA PHE A 184 -4.87 -15.68 0.09
C PHE A 184 -4.52 -14.66 1.17
N LYS A 185 -5.50 -13.84 1.59
CA LYS A 185 -5.34 -12.83 2.63
C LYS A 185 -4.98 -13.49 3.96
N ASP A 186 -5.67 -14.56 4.33
CA ASP A 186 -5.43 -15.29 5.57
C ASP A 186 -4.01 -15.86 5.59
N ILE A 187 -3.54 -16.44 4.49
CA ILE A 187 -2.14 -16.92 4.35
C ILE A 187 -1.13 -15.75 4.47
N ILE A 188 -1.40 -14.61 3.84
CA ILE A 188 -0.53 -13.42 3.92
C ILE A 188 -0.48 -12.90 5.35
N GLU A 189 -1.63 -12.82 6.04
CA GLU A 189 -1.77 -12.21 7.37
C GLU A 189 -1.43 -13.14 8.54
N THR A 190 -1.27 -14.44 8.29
CA THR A 190 -0.92 -15.44 9.31
C THR A 190 0.38 -15.05 10.04
N PRO A 191 0.49 -15.20 11.37
CA PRO A 191 1.70 -14.83 12.11
C PRO A 191 2.96 -15.59 11.63
N ASP A 192 4.12 -15.04 11.98
CA ASP A 192 5.45 -15.41 11.46
C ASP A 192 5.97 -16.78 11.92
N GLU A 193 5.26 -17.42 12.86
CA GLU A 193 5.65 -18.70 13.45
C GLU A 193 5.61 -19.86 12.44
N ILE A 194 4.89 -19.68 11.33
CA ILE A 194 4.84 -20.65 10.23
C ILE A 194 5.91 -20.27 9.20
N GLN A 195 6.96 -21.08 9.12
CA GLN A 195 7.99 -20.96 8.08
C GLN A 195 7.31 -20.89 6.71
N SER A 196 7.66 -19.87 5.92
CA SER A 196 7.10 -19.67 4.59
C SER A 196 7.60 -20.74 3.64
N ASN A 197 6.91 -21.88 3.60
CA ASN A 197 7.19 -22.95 2.66
C ASN A 197 6.54 -22.61 1.30
N ASP A 198 7.15 -23.05 0.20
CA ASP A 198 6.65 -22.83 -1.16
C ASP A 198 5.25 -23.43 -1.38
N SER A 199 4.90 -24.44 -0.58
CA SER A 199 3.59 -25.10 -0.61
C SER A 199 2.45 -24.33 0.08
N LEU A 200 2.72 -23.19 0.73
CA LEU A 200 1.69 -22.48 1.51
C LEU A 200 0.48 -22.05 0.67
N PHE A 201 0.71 -21.60 -0.56
CA PHE A 201 -0.38 -21.10 -1.42
C PHE A 201 -1.09 -22.21 -2.21
N ALA A 202 -0.58 -23.45 -2.20
CA ALA A 202 -1.11 -24.53 -3.05
C ALA A 202 -2.60 -24.81 -2.79
N SER A 203 -3.02 -24.81 -1.51
CA SER A 203 -4.42 -25.01 -1.12
C SER A 203 -5.33 -23.85 -1.55
N ALA A 204 -4.84 -22.61 -1.50
CA ALA A 204 -5.58 -21.44 -1.98
C ALA A 204 -5.71 -21.44 -3.51
N PHE A 205 -4.66 -21.87 -4.23
CA PHE A 205 -4.71 -22.02 -5.69
C PHE A 205 -5.67 -23.13 -6.14
N ALA A 206 -5.83 -24.20 -5.37
CA ALA A 206 -6.84 -25.22 -5.66
C ALA A 206 -8.27 -24.66 -5.64
N GLN A 207 -8.53 -23.61 -4.84
CA GLN A 207 -9.83 -22.93 -4.75
C GLN A 207 -9.97 -21.77 -5.75
N LEU A 208 -8.91 -21.44 -6.48
CA LEU A 208 -8.88 -20.26 -7.34
C LEU A 208 -9.97 -20.23 -8.43
N PRO A 209 -10.31 -21.35 -9.11
CA PRO A 209 -11.41 -21.37 -10.08
C PRO A 209 -12.74 -20.82 -9.52
N MET A 210 -13.13 -21.31 -8.34
CA MET A 210 -14.34 -20.88 -7.65
C MET A 210 -14.29 -19.39 -7.29
N LEU A 211 -13.16 -18.93 -6.76
CA LEU A 211 -12.98 -17.52 -6.38
C LEU A 211 -13.00 -16.57 -7.59
N ILE A 212 -12.47 -17.01 -8.74
CA ILE A 212 -12.52 -16.26 -9.99
C ILE A 212 -13.97 -16.09 -10.46
N ASP A 213 -14.77 -17.14 -10.38
CA ASP A 213 -16.17 -17.09 -10.80
C ASP A 213 -16.99 -16.15 -9.92
N GLU A 214 -16.81 -16.21 -8.60
CA GLU A 214 -17.44 -15.25 -7.67
C GLU A 214 -17.00 -13.81 -7.94
N TRP A 215 -15.70 -13.61 -8.17
CA TRP A 215 -15.14 -12.30 -8.50
C TRP A 215 -15.74 -11.75 -9.81
N LYS A 216 -15.84 -12.58 -10.85
CA LYS A 216 -16.47 -12.21 -12.14
C LYS A 216 -17.94 -11.85 -11.96
N GLN A 217 -18.69 -12.65 -11.20
CA GLN A 217 -20.11 -12.38 -10.93
C GLN A 217 -20.29 -11.03 -10.23
N ARG A 218 -19.46 -10.74 -9.22
CA ARG A 218 -19.47 -9.44 -8.52
C ARG A 218 -19.10 -8.27 -9.43
N LEU A 219 -18.13 -8.46 -10.31
CA LEU A 219 -17.70 -7.43 -11.25
C LEU A 219 -18.81 -7.15 -12.29
N ASN A 220 -19.42 -8.21 -12.82
CA ASN A 220 -20.55 -8.11 -13.75
C ASN A 220 -21.78 -7.45 -13.11
N SER A 221 -22.10 -7.76 -11.85
CA SER A 221 -23.22 -7.11 -11.15
C SER A 221 -22.94 -5.63 -10.90
N THR A 222 -21.70 -5.27 -10.56
CA THR A 222 -21.27 -3.88 -10.39
C THR A 222 -21.36 -3.11 -11.71
N ILE A 223 -20.87 -3.70 -12.82
CA ILE A 223 -20.97 -3.09 -14.15
C ILE A 223 -22.44 -2.93 -14.55
N ALA A 224 -23.28 -3.97 -14.37
CA ALA A 224 -24.69 -3.90 -14.69
C ALA A 224 -25.43 -2.80 -13.90
N GLY A 225 -25.06 -2.59 -12.63
CA GLY A 225 -25.62 -1.50 -11.82
C GLY A 225 -25.17 -0.10 -12.24
N LEU A 226 -23.94 0.03 -12.78
CA LEU A 226 -23.40 1.30 -13.28
C LEU A 226 -23.93 1.65 -14.67
N VAL A 227 -24.17 0.66 -15.52
CA VAL A 227 -24.80 0.83 -16.83
C VAL A 227 -26.31 0.96 -16.60
N LYS A 228 -26.75 2.12 -16.09
CA LYS A 228 -28.14 2.55 -16.23
C LYS A 228 -28.33 2.87 -17.71
N ILE A 229 -28.71 1.87 -18.51
CA ILE A 229 -29.12 2.11 -19.89
C ILE A 229 -30.29 3.09 -19.79
N PRO A 230 -30.14 4.32 -20.30
CA PRO A 230 -31.21 5.29 -20.22
C PRO A 230 -32.45 4.70 -20.87
N SER A 231 -33.57 4.67 -20.14
CA SER A 231 -34.84 4.14 -20.65
C SER A 231 -35.33 4.88 -21.91
N CYS A 232 -34.74 6.02 -22.26
CA CYS A 232 -35.00 6.71 -23.52
C CYS A 232 -34.46 5.98 -24.78
N LEU A 233 -33.64 4.93 -24.62
CA LEU A 233 -33.29 4.01 -25.71
C LEU A 233 -34.24 2.82 -25.83
N ALA A 234 -35.31 2.76 -25.02
CA ALA A 234 -36.42 1.84 -25.27
C ALA A 234 -37.16 2.32 -26.52
N LEU A 235 -36.63 1.89 -27.66
CA LEU A 235 -37.09 2.11 -29.02
C LEU A 235 -38.38 1.30 -29.23
N ASN A 236 -39.41 1.60 -28.44
CA ASN A 236 -40.76 1.16 -28.69
C ASN A 236 -41.28 2.08 -29.79
N ASP A 237 -41.67 1.49 -30.93
CA ASP A 237 -42.37 2.10 -32.07
C ASP A 237 -41.50 2.61 -33.24
N ALA A 238 -40.47 1.87 -33.66
CA ALA A 238 -39.94 1.99 -35.02
C ALA A 238 -40.39 0.80 -35.91
N PRO A 239 -40.94 1.06 -37.11
CA PRO A 239 -41.45 0.03 -38.03
C PRO A 239 -40.32 -0.88 -38.52
N ALA A 240 -40.67 -2.16 -38.73
CA ALA A 240 -39.80 -3.34 -38.78
C ALA A 240 -38.82 -3.46 -39.97
N ASP A 241 -38.34 -2.37 -40.58
CA ASP A 241 -37.68 -2.48 -41.90
C ASP A 241 -36.39 -1.66 -42.09
N GLN A 242 -35.72 -1.21 -41.02
CA GLN A 242 -34.44 -0.50 -41.17
C GLN A 242 -33.29 -1.07 -40.33
N ASP A 243 -32.42 -1.77 -41.06
CA ASP A 243 -30.96 -1.87 -40.96
C ASP A 243 -30.34 -2.10 -39.57
N THR A 244 -30.03 -3.37 -39.29
CA THR A 244 -29.19 -3.85 -38.20
C THR A 244 -27.72 -3.37 -38.28
N THR A 245 -27.35 -2.63 -39.33
CA THR A 245 -25.98 -2.16 -39.58
C THR A 245 -25.46 -1.16 -38.55
N ASP A 246 -26.35 -0.44 -37.84
CA ASP A 246 -25.91 0.65 -36.96
C ASP A 246 -25.52 0.16 -35.55
N LEU A 247 -26.14 -0.93 -35.07
CA LEU A 247 -25.76 -1.56 -33.81
C LEU A 247 -24.38 -2.23 -33.93
N ASP A 248 -24.11 -2.89 -35.07
CA ASP A 248 -22.81 -3.50 -35.34
C ASP A 248 -21.70 -2.44 -35.50
N LYS A 249 -22.01 -1.26 -36.05
CA LYS A 249 -21.08 -0.12 -36.08
C LYS A 249 -20.74 0.36 -34.67
N LEU A 250 -21.72 0.51 -33.78
CA LEU A 250 -21.47 0.91 -32.39
C LEU A 250 -20.65 -0.13 -31.61
N LEU A 251 -20.98 -1.41 -31.75
CA LEU A 251 -20.22 -2.49 -31.11
C LEU A 251 -18.80 -2.60 -31.68
N SER A 252 -18.61 -2.37 -32.98
CA SER A 252 -17.28 -2.31 -33.60
C SER A 252 -16.44 -1.15 -33.06
N GLY A 253 -17.06 0.01 -32.83
CA GLY A 253 -16.44 1.20 -32.26
C GLY A 253 -15.95 0.94 -30.83
N LEU A 254 -16.80 0.39 -29.97
CA LEU A 254 -16.44 0.00 -28.60
C LEU A 254 -15.31 -1.04 -28.56
N ARG A 255 -15.37 -2.07 -29.41
CA ARG A 255 -14.29 -3.06 -29.54
C ARG A 255 -12.98 -2.43 -30.04
N SER A 256 -13.03 -1.39 -30.87
CA SER A 256 -11.84 -0.65 -31.31
C SER A 256 -11.21 0.13 -30.16
N VAL A 257 -12.03 0.85 -29.37
CA VAL A 257 -11.57 1.65 -28.22
C VAL A 257 -10.92 0.74 -27.16
N LEU A 258 -11.55 -0.38 -26.83
CA LEU A 258 -11.02 -1.35 -25.86
C LEU A 258 -9.69 -1.97 -26.33
N ARG A 259 -9.55 -2.29 -27.62
CA ARG A 259 -8.28 -2.77 -28.19
C ARG A 259 -7.19 -1.70 -28.21
N GLY A 260 -7.57 -0.42 -28.34
CA GLY A 260 -6.66 0.72 -28.22
C GLY A 260 -6.12 0.89 -26.79
N TRP A 261 -6.99 0.71 -25.80
CA TRP A 261 -6.62 0.75 -24.37
C TRP A 261 -5.68 -0.40 -24.00
N HIS A 262 -6.00 -1.63 -24.41
CA HIS A 262 -5.15 -2.79 -24.14
C HIS A 262 -3.71 -2.60 -24.69
N ARG A 263 -3.57 -2.07 -25.92
CA ARG A 263 -2.25 -1.80 -26.52
C ARG A 263 -1.44 -0.74 -25.77
N ARG A 264 -2.07 0.30 -25.23
CA ARG A 264 -1.35 1.32 -24.42
C ARG A 264 -0.85 0.74 -23.10
N PHE A 265 -1.66 -0.08 -22.42
CA PHE A 265 -1.27 -0.68 -21.14
C PHE A 265 -0.22 -1.78 -21.29
N SER A 266 -0.27 -2.60 -22.35
CA SER A 266 0.78 -3.59 -22.64
C SER A 266 2.13 -2.93 -22.96
N SER A 267 2.14 -1.77 -23.63
CA SER A 267 3.37 -1.07 -23.98
C SER A 267 4.09 -0.44 -22.77
N SER A 268 3.38 -0.19 -21.66
CA SER A 268 3.97 0.35 -20.43
C SER A 268 4.66 -0.70 -19.56
N ARG A 269 4.39 -2.00 -19.76
CA ARG A 269 5.06 -3.09 -19.00
C ARG A 269 6.52 -3.32 -19.42
N SER A 270 6.94 -2.89 -20.60
CA SER A 270 8.33 -3.05 -21.07
C SER A 270 9.33 -2.07 -20.44
N ILE A 271 8.88 -1.08 -19.66
CA ILE A 271 9.73 0.01 -19.12
C ILE A 271 10.17 -0.26 -17.67
N LEU A 272 9.51 -1.19 -16.97
CA LEU A 272 9.94 -1.64 -15.64
C LEU A 272 10.75 -2.93 -15.81
N GLY A 273 12.05 -2.76 -16.07
CA GLY A 273 13.01 -3.87 -16.13
C GLY A 273 13.07 -4.64 -14.82
N PHE A 274 12.22 -5.66 -14.69
CA PHE A 274 12.44 -6.79 -13.80
C PHE A 274 13.34 -7.76 -14.56
N HIS A 275 14.65 -7.67 -14.33
CA HIS A 275 15.53 -8.80 -14.56
C HIS A 275 15.33 -9.78 -13.39
N ALA A 276 14.95 -11.01 -13.74
CA ALA A 276 15.09 -12.18 -12.89
C ALA A 276 16.58 -12.50 -12.69
#